data_AF-J6HLD6-F1
#
_entry.id   AF-J6HLD6-F1
#
_cell.length_a   1.000
_cell.length_b   1.000
_cell.length_c   1.000
_cell.angle_alpha   90.00
_cell.angle_beta   90.00
_cell.angle_gamma   90.00
#
_symmetry.space_group_name_H-M   'P 1'
#
loop_
_entity.id
_entity.type
_entity.pdbx_description
1 polymer ?
#
loop_
_entity_poly.entity_id
_entity_poly.type
_entity_poly.pdbx_seq_one_letter_code
_entity_poly.pdbx_strand_id
1 'polypeptide(L)'
;MRGARQERGARQGASEARARICAEGAQEAGLAQQGAARLTLLSICLALSLMLFFVELRLPLVAAVPGFKLGFANIVTVAALRLFRAREALLLLVLRIVLGSVFAGSLPALSFSLAGGLLALSVGVLLLRAVPRVPLALLGVAGALSHNVGQLLAAAFWLGTLDVFYYAPMLFALAVFTGAATGFLAQEVLRRLPLENKKISQNL
;
A
#
# COMPACT_ATOMS: atom_id res chain seq x y z
N MET A 1 27.97 -52.24 -35.52
CA MET A 1 26.68 -51.64 -35.09
C MET A 1 26.68 -50.93 -33.72
N ARG A 2 27.73 -51.02 -32.88
CA ARG A 2 27.75 -50.35 -31.55
C ARG A 2 28.02 -48.83 -31.59
N GLY A 3 28.80 -48.32 -32.55
CA GLY A 3 29.15 -46.89 -32.64
C GLY A 3 27.97 -45.94 -32.90
N ALA A 4 27.02 -46.34 -33.76
CA ALA A 4 25.88 -45.49 -34.13
C ALA A 4 24.82 -45.31 -33.02
N ARG A 5 24.81 -46.18 -32.00
CA ARG A 5 23.96 -45.99 -30.79
C ARG A 5 24.61 -45.04 -29.78
N GLN A 6 25.94 -45.06 -29.68
CA GLN A 6 26.69 -44.26 -28.73
C GLN A 6 26.74 -42.78 -29.13
N GLU A 7 26.86 -42.49 -30.43
CA GLU A 7 26.77 -41.12 -30.96
C GLU A 7 25.36 -40.51 -30.85
N ARG A 8 24.30 -41.33 -30.97
CA ARG A 8 22.91 -40.85 -30.77
C ARG A 8 22.62 -40.50 -29.31
N GLY A 9 23.16 -41.27 -28.36
CA GLY A 9 23.02 -40.97 -26.92
C GLY A 9 23.75 -39.67 -26.51
N ALA A 10 24.95 -39.43 -27.05
CA ALA A 10 25.68 -38.18 -26.79
C ALA A 10 24.99 -36.94 -27.42
N ARG A 11 24.40 -37.09 -28.62
CA ARG A 11 23.60 -36.03 -29.26
C ARG A 11 22.27 -35.77 -28.54
N GLN A 12 21.63 -36.81 -27.99
CA GLN A 12 20.42 -36.66 -27.18
C GLN A 12 20.71 -35.94 -25.86
N GLY A 13 21.78 -36.31 -25.14
CA GLY A 13 22.17 -35.64 -23.89
C GLY A 13 22.54 -34.16 -24.08
N ALA A 14 23.24 -33.82 -25.17
CA ALA A 14 23.56 -32.43 -25.51
C ALA A 14 22.32 -31.62 -25.92
N SER A 15 21.33 -32.27 -26.55
CA SER A 15 20.07 -31.62 -26.93
C SER A 15 19.15 -31.37 -25.73
N GLU A 16 19.08 -32.31 -24.78
CA GLU A 16 18.30 -32.14 -23.55
C GLU A 16 18.92 -31.10 -22.60
N ALA A 17 20.25 -31.09 -22.46
CA ALA A 17 20.94 -30.08 -21.65
C ALA A 17 20.70 -28.65 -22.19
N ARG A 18 20.74 -28.46 -23.52
CA ARG A 18 20.42 -27.18 -24.16
C ARG A 18 18.97 -26.76 -23.96
N ALA A 19 18.03 -27.70 -24.01
CA ALA A 19 16.61 -27.42 -23.79
C ALA A 19 16.33 -26.95 -22.34
N ARG A 20 17.01 -27.55 -21.34
CA ARG A 20 16.90 -27.14 -19.94
C ARG A 20 17.44 -25.73 -19.70
N ILE A 21 18.60 -25.39 -20.26
CA ILE A 21 19.20 -24.05 -20.13
C ILE A 21 18.32 -22.97 -20.76
N CYS A 22 17.73 -23.25 -21.94
CA CYS A 22 16.77 -22.33 -22.57
C CYS A 22 15.49 -22.14 -21.72
N ALA A 23 14.99 -23.21 -21.10
CA ALA A 23 13.82 -23.16 -20.23
C ALA A 23 14.11 -22.38 -18.93
N GLU A 24 15.27 -22.60 -18.32
CA GLU A 24 15.72 -21.84 -17.14
C GLU A 24 15.88 -20.35 -17.46
N GLY A 25 16.51 -19.99 -18.59
CA GLY A 25 16.63 -18.60 -19.02
C GLY A 25 15.30 -17.91 -19.34
N ALA A 26 14.34 -18.62 -19.94
CA ALA A 26 12.99 -18.10 -20.17
C ALA A 26 12.21 -17.91 -18.85
N GLN A 27 12.42 -18.79 -17.88
CA GLN A 27 11.78 -18.71 -16.57
C GLN A 27 12.38 -17.57 -15.72
N GLU A 28 13.70 -17.36 -15.75
CA GLU A 28 14.38 -16.22 -15.12
C GLU A 28 13.96 -14.88 -15.75
N ALA A 29 13.88 -14.81 -17.08
CA ALA A 29 13.38 -13.61 -17.78
C ALA A 29 11.93 -13.29 -17.40
N GLY A 30 11.08 -14.32 -17.30
CA GLY A 30 9.69 -14.17 -16.85
C GLY A 30 9.57 -13.70 -15.40
N LEU A 31 10.39 -14.23 -14.48
CA LEU A 31 10.45 -13.80 -13.08
C LEU A 31 10.94 -12.34 -12.95
N ALA A 32 11.98 -11.97 -13.72
CA ALA A 32 12.50 -10.60 -13.76
C ALA A 32 11.45 -9.61 -14.29
N GLN A 33 10.73 -9.95 -15.34
CA GLN A 33 9.68 -9.12 -15.92
C GLN A 33 8.50 -8.92 -14.95
N GLN A 34 8.14 -9.96 -14.17
CA GLN A 34 7.12 -9.86 -13.11
C GLN A 34 7.56 -8.94 -11.97
N GLY A 35 8.83 -8.99 -11.57
CA GLY A 35 9.39 -8.10 -10.55
C GLY A 35 9.36 -6.63 -10.99
N ALA A 36 9.79 -6.36 -12.23
CA ALA A 36 9.74 -5.03 -12.83
C ALA A 36 8.31 -4.48 -12.89
N ALA A 37 7.34 -5.29 -13.35
CA ALA A 37 5.94 -4.88 -13.43
C ALA A 37 5.31 -4.56 -12.06
N ARG A 38 5.70 -5.27 -11.00
CA ARG A 38 5.24 -4.96 -9.64
C ARG A 38 5.82 -3.65 -9.13
N LEU A 39 7.12 -3.43 -9.37
CA LEU A 39 7.78 -2.19 -8.95
C LEU A 39 7.20 -0.98 -9.68
N THR A 40 6.91 -1.10 -10.98
CA THR A 40 6.27 -0.02 -11.75
C THR A 40 4.87 0.26 -11.23
N LEU A 41 4.05 -0.76 -10.94
CA LEU A 41 2.72 -0.55 -10.37
C LEU A 41 2.79 0.11 -8.99
N LEU A 42 3.70 -0.32 -8.12
CA LEU A 42 3.93 0.29 -6.80
C LEU A 42 4.33 1.77 -6.94
N SER A 43 5.19 2.08 -7.91
CA SER A 43 5.66 3.43 -8.19
C SER A 43 4.52 4.33 -8.71
N ILE A 44 3.66 3.80 -9.58
CA ILE A 44 2.45 4.50 -10.07
C ILE A 44 1.49 4.76 -8.91
N CYS A 45 1.23 3.77 -8.05
CA CYS A 45 0.40 3.95 -6.87
C CYS A 45 0.99 5.01 -5.94
N LEU A 46 2.30 4.97 -5.68
CA LEU A 46 2.96 5.99 -4.86
C LEU A 46 2.83 7.39 -5.46
N ALA A 47 3.09 7.54 -6.76
CA ALA A 47 2.96 8.81 -7.46
C ALA A 47 1.52 9.37 -7.38
N LEU A 48 0.52 8.51 -7.61
CA LEU A 48 -0.88 8.87 -7.45
C LEU A 48 -1.20 9.27 -6.00
N SER A 49 -0.69 8.53 -5.02
CA SER A 49 -0.91 8.85 -3.61
C SER A 49 -0.30 10.19 -3.21
N LEU A 50 0.87 10.53 -3.74
CA LEU A 50 1.51 11.84 -3.54
C LEU A 50 0.73 12.95 -4.23
N MET A 51 0.30 12.74 -5.48
CA MET A 51 -0.50 13.73 -6.20
C MET A 51 -1.80 14.05 -5.45
N LEU A 52 -2.52 13.04 -4.97
CA LEU A 52 -3.73 13.23 -4.17
C LEU A 52 -3.44 13.95 -2.84
N PHE A 53 -2.32 13.62 -2.18
CA PHE A 53 -1.89 14.32 -0.97
C PHE A 53 -1.64 15.81 -1.24
N PHE A 54 -0.96 16.15 -2.34
CA PHE A 54 -0.70 17.54 -2.71
C PHE A 54 -1.97 18.31 -3.04
N VAL A 55 -2.90 17.70 -3.78
CA VAL A 55 -4.21 18.30 -4.06
C VAL A 55 -4.95 18.56 -2.76
N GLU A 56 -4.93 17.60 -1.83
CA GLU A 56 -5.54 17.74 -0.51
C GLU A 56 -4.96 18.92 0.28
N LEU A 57 -3.64 19.13 0.23
CA LEU A 57 -2.97 20.26 0.88
C LEU A 57 -3.39 21.63 0.32
N ARG A 58 -3.91 21.68 -0.91
CA ARG A 58 -4.36 22.93 -1.56
C ARG A 58 -5.84 23.23 -1.31
N LEU A 59 -6.59 22.32 -0.69
CA LEU A 59 -8.02 22.53 -0.44
C LEU A 59 -8.24 23.40 0.81
N PRO A 60 -8.98 24.53 0.69
CA PRO A 60 -9.18 25.47 1.81
C PRO A 60 -9.98 24.86 2.98
N LEU A 61 -10.81 23.85 2.71
CA LEU A 61 -11.57 23.10 3.73
C LEU A 61 -10.65 22.37 4.73
N VAL A 62 -9.46 21.94 4.30
CA VAL A 62 -8.49 21.22 5.16
C VAL A 62 -7.75 22.20 6.08
N ALA A 63 -7.65 23.48 5.70
CA ALA A 63 -7.05 24.52 6.52
C ALA A 63 -7.97 25.01 7.66
N ALA A 64 -9.28 24.78 7.54
CA ALA A 64 -10.27 25.25 8.51
C ALA A 64 -10.28 24.45 9.83
N VAL A 65 -9.84 23.19 9.81
CA VAL A 65 -9.78 22.33 11.00
C VAL A 65 -8.33 21.85 11.19
N PRO A 66 -7.60 22.39 12.17
CA PRO A 66 -6.21 22.01 12.42
C PRO A 66 -6.09 20.50 12.66
N GLY A 67 -5.27 19.82 11.85
CA GLY A 67 -5.01 18.39 11.97
C GLY A 67 -6.02 17.47 11.27
N PHE A 68 -7.13 18.00 10.75
CA PHE A 68 -8.04 17.21 9.93
C PHE A 68 -7.46 16.99 8.52
N LYS A 69 -7.57 15.77 8.01
CA LYS A 69 -7.21 15.41 6.63
C LYS A 69 -8.40 14.68 6.00
N LEU A 70 -8.77 15.05 4.78
CA LEU A 70 -9.82 14.38 4.00
C LEU A 70 -9.46 12.91 3.73
N GLY A 71 -8.16 12.60 3.64
CA GLY A 71 -7.68 11.24 3.48
C GLY A 71 -7.73 10.74 2.04
N PHE A 72 -7.66 11.62 1.03
CA PHE A 72 -7.59 11.19 -0.37
C PHE A 72 -6.37 10.32 -0.63
N ALA A 73 -5.24 10.69 -0.04
CA ALA A 73 -4.03 9.88 -0.09
C ALA A 73 -4.24 8.46 0.49
N ASN A 74 -5.15 8.29 1.46
CA ASN A 74 -5.42 7.00 2.10
C ASN A 74 -6.25 6.05 1.22
N ILE A 75 -6.94 6.54 0.17
CA ILE A 75 -7.60 5.68 -0.83
C ILE A 75 -6.58 4.70 -1.42
N VAL A 76 -5.42 5.22 -1.80
CA VAL A 76 -4.34 4.42 -2.39
C VAL A 76 -3.75 3.46 -1.35
N THR A 77 -3.61 3.86 -0.08
CA THR A 77 -3.11 2.97 0.98
C THR A 77 -4.07 1.81 1.23
N VAL A 78 -5.39 2.05 1.28
CA VAL A 78 -6.40 0.99 1.45
C VAL A 78 -6.41 0.05 0.24
N ALA A 79 -6.34 0.59 -0.98
CA ALA A 79 -6.19 -0.22 -2.19
C ALA A 79 -4.89 -1.03 -2.16
N ALA A 80 -3.79 -0.42 -1.73
CA ALA A 80 -2.47 -1.07 -1.67
C ALA A 80 -2.43 -2.20 -0.65
N LEU A 81 -3.10 -2.06 0.51
CA LEU A 81 -3.24 -3.14 1.49
C LEU A 81 -3.92 -4.38 0.91
N ARG A 82 -4.76 -4.23 -0.12
CA ARG A 82 -5.45 -5.33 -0.78
C ARG A 82 -4.68 -5.90 -1.98
N LEU A 83 -3.94 -5.05 -2.69
CA LEU A 83 -3.22 -5.40 -3.92
C LEU A 83 -1.81 -5.93 -3.67
N PHE A 84 -1.12 -5.41 -2.65
CA PHE A 84 0.30 -5.63 -2.39
C PHE A 84 0.53 -6.35 -1.06
N ARG A 85 1.77 -6.79 -0.82
CA ARG A 85 2.15 -7.36 0.48
C ARG A 85 2.24 -6.25 1.53
N ALA A 86 2.08 -6.61 2.81
CA ALA A 86 2.20 -5.66 3.92
C ALA A 86 3.50 -4.85 3.89
N ARG A 87 4.63 -5.47 3.46
CA ARG A 87 5.93 -4.79 3.31
C ARG A 87 5.92 -3.72 2.22
N GLU A 88 5.27 -3.98 1.09
CA GLU A 88 5.17 -3.05 -0.04
C GLU A 88 4.21 -1.90 0.31
N ALA A 89 3.10 -2.19 0.99
CA ALA A 89 2.19 -1.17 1.52
C ALA A 89 2.88 -0.27 2.55
N LEU A 90 3.69 -0.85 3.45
CA LEU A 90 4.52 -0.10 4.39
C LEU A 90 5.52 0.81 3.67
N LEU A 91 6.21 0.28 2.65
CA LEU A 91 7.14 1.07 1.84
C LEU A 91 6.43 2.25 1.18
N LEU A 92 5.26 2.02 0.56
CA LEU A 92 4.45 3.08 -0.05
C LEU A 92 4.07 4.15 0.99
N LEU A 93 3.61 3.74 2.17
CA LEU A 93 3.28 4.67 3.26
C LEU A 93 4.49 5.51 3.67
N VAL A 94 5.62 4.88 3.96
CA VAL A 94 6.82 5.55 4.44
C VAL A 94 7.34 6.51 3.38
N LEU A 95 7.46 6.07 2.12
CA LEU A 95 7.92 6.92 1.03
C LEU A 95 6.99 8.11 0.81
N ARG A 96 5.67 7.90 0.90
CA ARG A 96 4.68 8.98 0.83
C ARG A 96 4.88 10.00 1.94
N ILE A 97 5.09 9.56 3.17
CA ILE A 97 5.24 10.47 4.32
C ILE A 97 6.56 11.24 4.22
N VAL A 98 7.67 10.56 3.90
CA VAL A 98 8.97 11.20 3.73
C VAL A 98 8.91 12.22 2.60
N LEU A 99 8.50 11.81 1.40
CA LEU A 99 8.41 12.71 0.25
C LEU A 99 7.42 13.85 0.52
N GLY A 100 6.22 13.55 1.05
CA GLY A 100 5.24 14.56 1.42
C GLY A 100 5.76 15.56 2.46
N SER A 101 6.55 15.11 3.43
CA SER A 101 7.16 15.98 4.45
C SER A 101 8.25 16.88 3.90
N VAL A 102 9.04 16.42 2.92
CA VAL A 102 10.05 17.24 2.23
C VAL A 102 9.38 18.43 1.54
N PHE A 103 8.19 18.21 0.97
CA PHE A 103 7.42 19.28 0.34
C PHE A 103 6.63 20.16 1.32
N ALA A 104 6.15 19.60 2.43
CA ALA A 104 5.37 20.33 3.43
C ALA A 104 6.22 21.06 4.50
N GLY A 105 7.50 20.69 4.67
CA GLY A 105 8.50 21.44 5.44
C GLY A 105 8.35 21.43 6.96
N SER A 106 7.60 20.50 7.58
CA SER A 106 7.34 20.51 9.03
C SER A 106 7.62 19.17 9.74
N LEU A 107 8.52 19.21 10.74
CA LEU A 107 8.89 18.04 11.56
C LEU A 107 7.72 17.50 12.42
N PRO A 108 6.90 18.33 13.10
CA PRO A 108 5.76 17.80 13.87
C PRO A 108 4.70 17.13 12.98
N ALA A 109 4.45 17.69 11.79
CA ALA A 109 3.50 17.10 10.84
C ALA A 109 3.98 15.74 10.32
N LEU A 110 5.30 15.56 10.18
CA LEU A 110 5.92 14.29 9.86
C LEU A 110 5.66 13.28 11.00
N SER A 111 5.91 13.64 12.26
CA SER A 111 5.64 12.78 13.41
C SER A 111 4.18 12.34 13.49
N PHE A 112 3.24 13.27 13.31
CA PHE A 112 1.80 12.95 13.32
C PHE A 112 1.45 11.98 12.21
N SER A 113 1.94 12.22 10.99
CA SER A 113 1.65 11.37 9.84
C SER A 113 2.29 9.99 9.95
N LEU A 114 3.49 9.86 10.52
CA LEU A 114 4.13 8.58 10.79
C LEU A 114 3.38 7.79 11.85
N ALA A 115 3.09 8.40 13.01
CA ALA A 115 2.40 7.71 14.10
C ALA A 115 1.01 7.23 13.66
N GLY A 116 0.22 8.11 13.04
CA GLY A 116 -1.08 7.75 12.47
C GLY A 116 -0.97 6.69 11.38
N GLY A 117 -0.07 6.90 10.41
CA GLY A 117 0.09 5.99 9.28
C GLY A 117 0.51 4.58 9.71
N LEU A 118 1.49 4.45 10.60
CA LEU A 118 1.96 3.15 11.08
C LEU A 118 0.89 2.41 11.89
N LEU A 119 0.15 3.14 12.74
CA LEU A 119 -0.95 2.55 13.50
C LEU A 119 -2.06 2.06 12.56
N ALA A 120 -2.41 2.86 11.55
CA ALA A 120 -3.41 2.49 10.55
C ALA A 120 -3.01 1.28 9.71
N LEU A 121 -1.76 1.22 9.28
CA LEU A 121 -1.24 0.08 8.52
C LEU A 121 -1.21 -1.19 9.37
N SER A 122 -0.82 -1.08 10.64
CA SER A 122 -0.80 -2.21 11.58
C SER A 122 -2.21 -2.76 11.81
N VAL A 123 -3.18 -1.89 12.07
CA VAL A 123 -4.59 -2.26 12.25
C VAL A 123 -5.16 -2.87 10.96
N GLY A 124 -4.89 -2.26 9.81
CA GLY A 124 -5.34 -2.76 8.52
C GLY A 124 -4.79 -4.16 8.18
N VAL A 125 -3.51 -4.39 8.45
CA VAL A 125 -2.88 -5.72 8.28
C VAL A 125 -3.49 -6.72 9.24
N LEU A 126 -3.64 -6.38 10.52
CA LEU A 126 -4.24 -7.28 11.51
C LEU A 126 -5.68 -7.65 11.14
N LEU A 127 -6.47 -6.66 10.69
CA LEU A 127 -7.85 -6.88 10.27
C LEU A 127 -7.95 -7.78 9.04
N LEU A 128 -7.06 -7.60 8.04
CA LEU A 128 -6.99 -8.47 6.87
C LEU A 128 -6.52 -9.89 7.21
N ARG A 129 -5.68 -10.05 8.24
CA ARG A 129 -5.28 -11.37 8.75
C ARG A 129 -6.41 -12.08 9.47
N ALA A 130 -7.16 -11.36 10.31
CA ALA A 130 -8.30 -11.90 11.04
C ALA A 130 -9.49 -12.20 10.10
N VAL A 131 -9.75 -11.30 9.15
CA VAL A 131 -10.88 -11.40 8.21
C VAL A 131 -10.40 -11.12 6.77
N PRO A 132 -9.96 -12.15 6.02
CA PRO A 132 -9.40 -11.99 4.68
C PRO A 132 -10.36 -11.44 3.62
N ARG A 133 -11.67 -11.46 3.90
CA ARG A 133 -12.75 -10.97 3.03
C ARG A 133 -13.45 -9.72 3.60
N VAL A 134 -12.76 -8.97 4.48
CA VAL A 134 -13.29 -7.73 5.02
C VAL A 134 -13.67 -6.77 3.87
N PRO A 135 -14.85 -6.13 3.90
CA PRO A 135 -15.21 -5.14 2.90
C PRO A 135 -14.24 -3.95 2.98
N LEU A 136 -13.85 -3.40 1.83
CA LEU A 136 -12.88 -2.30 1.78
C LEU A 136 -13.40 -1.03 2.47
N ALA A 137 -14.72 -0.83 2.50
CA ALA A 137 -15.35 0.23 3.31
C ALA A 137 -14.99 0.11 4.80
N LEU A 138 -15.08 -1.09 5.38
CA LEU A 138 -14.74 -1.30 6.79
C LEU A 138 -13.23 -1.19 7.02
N LEU A 139 -12.41 -1.66 6.08
CA LEU A 139 -10.96 -1.48 6.13
C LEU A 139 -10.57 0.01 6.08
N GLY A 140 -11.28 0.80 5.27
CA GLY A 140 -11.11 2.25 5.18
C GLY A 140 -11.52 2.96 6.47
N VAL A 141 -12.66 2.61 7.08
CA VAL A 141 -13.10 3.14 8.38
C VAL A 141 -12.11 2.79 9.48
N ALA A 142 -11.72 1.52 9.60
CA ALA A 142 -10.77 1.07 10.60
C ALA A 142 -9.41 1.77 10.45
N GLY A 143 -8.93 1.90 9.21
CA GLY A 143 -7.71 2.64 8.86
C GLY A 143 -7.82 4.13 9.20
N ALA A 144 -8.92 4.79 8.86
CA ALA A 144 -9.12 6.21 9.16
C ALA A 144 -9.19 6.50 10.67
N LEU A 145 -9.91 5.67 11.43
CA LEU A 145 -10.00 5.81 12.89
C LEU A 145 -8.64 5.62 13.56
N SER A 146 -7.95 4.52 13.25
CA SER A 146 -6.62 4.24 13.80
C SER A 146 -5.58 5.26 13.37
N HIS A 147 -5.66 5.81 12.16
CA HIS A 147 -4.80 6.90 11.71
C HIS A 147 -4.99 8.14 12.58
N ASN A 148 -6.24 8.54 12.83
CA ASN A 148 -6.55 9.68 13.68
C ASN A 148 -6.09 9.45 15.13
N VAL A 149 -6.30 8.25 15.69
CA VAL A 149 -5.80 7.89 17.02
C VAL A 149 -4.29 8.08 17.10
N GLY A 150 -3.52 7.58 16.13
CA GLY A 150 -2.07 7.73 16.13
C GLY A 150 -1.62 9.19 15.96
N GLN A 151 -2.35 9.99 15.17
CA GLN A 151 -2.11 11.43 15.06
C GLN A 151 -2.37 12.17 16.36
N LEU A 152 -3.49 11.89 17.03
CA LEU A 152 -3.85 12.48 18.32
C LEU A 152 -2.84 12.11 19.42
N LEU A 153 -2.37 10.87 19.46
CA LEU A 153 -1.33 10.44 20.40
C LEU A 153 -0.01 11.19 20.18
N ALA A 154 0.41 11.35 18.92
CA ALA A 154 1.61 12.11 18.61
C ALA A 154 1.44 13.62 18.88
N ALA A 155 0.24 14.17 18.68
CA ALA A 155 -0.08 15.55 19.03
C ALA A 155 -0.03 15.77 20.54
N ALA A 156 -0.62 14.87 21.33
CA ALA A 156 -0.56 14.90 22.79
C ALA A 156 0.88 14.83 23.31
N PHE A 157 1.74 14.02 22.67
CA PHE A 157 3.16 13.96 23.00
C PHE A 157 3.90 15.29 22.77
N TRP A 158 3.65 15.96 21.63
CA TRP A 158 4.29 17.25 21.31
C TRP A 158 3.73 18.42 22.11
N LEU A 159 2.43 18.43 22.39
CA LEU A 159 1.75 19.49 23.14
C LEU A 159 1.87 19.33 24.65
N GLY A 160 2.26 18.14 25.13
CA GLY A 160 2.38 17.84 26.57
C GLY A 160 1.04 17.81 27.31
N THR A 161 -0.09 17.82 26.59
CA THR A 161 -1.44 17.80 27.17
C THR A 161 -2.34 16.81 26.44
N LEU A 162 -3.30 16.24 27.17
CA LEU A 162 -4.37 15.39 26.64
C LEU A 162 -5.57 16.20 26.15
N ASP A 163 -5.57 17.53 26.28
CA ASP A 163 -6.67 18.40 25.84
C ASP A 163 -6.97 18.27 24.33
N VAL A 164 -6.00 17.81 23.55
CA VAL A 164 -6.17 17.50 22.12
C VAL A 164 -7.29 16.47 21.89
N PHE A 165 -7.53 15.57 22.85
CA PHE A 165 -8.62 14.59 22.76
C PHE A 165 -10.02 15.21 22.84
N TYR A 166 -10.15 16.47 23.24
CA TYR A 166 -11.42 17.20 23.12
C TYR A 166 -11.91 17.26 21.66
N TYR A 167 -11.00 17.30 20.69
CA TYR A 167 -11.32 17.26 19.25
C TYR A 167 -11.59 15.83 18.73
N ALA A 168 -11.26 14.79 19.50
CA ALA A 168 -11.36 13.40 19.06
C ALA A 168 -12.78 12.98 18.63
N PRO A 169 -13.88 13.33 19.34
CA PRO A 169 -15.23 12.94 18.93
C PRO A 169 -15.59 13.47 17.54
N MET A 170 -15.24 14.73 17.27
CA MET A 170 -15.46 15.35 15.96
C MET A 170 -14.58 14.67 14.90
N LEU A 171 -13.29 14.51 15.16
CA LEU A 171 -12.37 13.85 14.23
C LEU A 171 -12.80 12.41 13.91
N PHE A 172 -13.28 11.65 14.89
CA PHE A 172 -13.76 10.29 14.67
C PHE A 172 -15.05 10.26 13.86
N ALA A 173 -15.99 11.17 14.10
CA ALA A 173 -17.20 11.27 13.29
C ALA A 173 -16.86 11.52 11.81
N LEU A 174 -15.94 12.46 11.53
CA LEU A 174 -15.47 12.69 10.17
C LEU A 174 -14.66 11.50 9.63
N ALA A 175 -13.85 10.84 10.45
CA ALA A 175 -13.06 9.68 10.05
C ALA A 175 -13.91 8.48 9.65
N VAL A 176 -15.06 8.26 10.28
CA VAL A 176 -16.00 7.22 9.83
C VAL A 176 -16.53 7.54 8.45
N PHE A 177 -16.93 8.80 8.21
CA PHE A 177 -17.45 9.22 6.92
C PHE A 177 -16.39 9.16 5.82
N THR A 178 -15.23 9.78 6.03
CA THR A 178 -14.12 9.76 5.06
C THR A 178 -13.54 8.36 4.90
N GLY A 179 -13.44 7.58 5.97
CA GLY A 179 -12.99 6.18 5.93
C GLY A 179 -13.91 5.28 5.10
N ALA A 180 -15.23 5.42 5.26
CA ALA A 180 -16.20 4.68 4.45
C ALA A 180 -16.13 5.10 2.97
N ALA A 181 -16.07 6.41 2.70
CA ALA A 181 -15.96 6.94 1.34
C ALA A 181 -14.67 6.49 0.65
N THR A 182 -13.53 6.60 1.32
CA THR A 182 -12.23 6.20 0.78
C THR A 182 -12.15 4.69 0.56
N GLY A 183 -12.73 3.89 1.45
CA GLY A 183 -12.84 2.44 1.27
C GLY A 183 -13.74 2.04 0.11
N PHE A 184 -14.86 2.73 -0.10
CA PHE A 184 -15.73 2.52 -1.25
C PHE A 184 -15.04 2.91 -2.57
N LEU A 185 -14.35 4.05 -2.60
CA LEU A 185 -13.56 4.47 -3.76
C LEU A 185 -12.44 3.47 -4.08
N ALA A 186 -11.75 2.96 -3.06
CA ALA A 186 -10.74 1.93 -3.24
C ALA A 186 -11.34 0.65 -3.85
N GLN A 187 -12.56 0.26 -3.44
CA GLN A 187 -13.27 -0.87 -4.02
C GLN A 187 -13.59 -0.66 -5.51
N GLU A 188 -14.05 0.53 -5.90
CA GLU A 188 -14.35 0.84 -7.30
C GLU A 188 -13.08 0.89 -8.17
N VAL A 189 -11.98 1.42 -7.63
CA VAL A 189 -10.66 1.36 -8.27
C VAL A 189 -10.24 -0.08 -8.51
N LEU A 190 -10.37 -0.95 -7.50
CA LEU A 190 -10.05 -2.38 -7.62
C LEU A 190 -10.93 -3.10 -8.64
N ARG A 191 -12.20 -2.71 -8.78
CA ARG A 191 -13.13 -3.31 -9.75
C ARG A 191 -12.78 -2.97 -11.20
N ARG A 192 -12.21 -1.78 -11.43
CA ARG A 192 -11.86 -1.27 -12.78
C ARG A 192 -10.47 -1.68 -13.22
N LEU A 193 -9.61 -2.09 -12.30
CA LEU A 193 -8.31 -2.63 -12.62
C LEU A 193 -8.50 -3.99 -13.32
N PRO A 194 -7.97 -4.20 -14.54
CA PRO A 194 -8.03 -5.47 -15.27
C PRO A 194 -7.03 -6.48 -14.67
N LEU A 195 -7.10 -6.70 -13.35
CA LEU A 195 -6.34 -7.74 -12.68
C LEU A 195 -7.09 -9.05 -12.84
N GLU A 196 -7.13 -9.53 -14.09
CA GLU A 196 -7.62 -10.85 -14.47
C GLU A 196 -6.61 -11.96 -14.08
N ASN A 197 -6.03 -11.89 -12.88
CA ASN A 197 -5.26 -13.02 -12.38
C ASN A 197 -5.30 -13.17 -10.85
N LYS A 198 -5.98 -14.24 -10.45
CA LYS A 198 -6.11 -14.80 -9.10
C LYS A 198 -4.75 -14.83 -8.35
N LYS A 199 -4.80 -14.48 -7.05
CA LYS A 199 -3.84 -14.90 -6.00
C LYS A 199 -2.36 -14.48 -6.16
N ILE A 200 -2.05 -13.18 -6.22
CA ILE A 200 -0.63 -12.76 -6.19
C ILE A 200 -0.04 -12.49 -4.80
N SER A 201 -0.79 -12.21 -3.72
CA SER A 201 -0.10 -11.80 -2.46
C SER A 201 -0.82 -12.03 -1.13
N GLN A 202 -1.54 -13.15 -0.96
CA GLN A 202 -2.00 -13.59 0.37
C GLN A 202 -1.16 -14.71 1.01
N ASN A 203 0.05 -14.99 0.52
CA ASN A 203 1.02 -15.66 1.38
C ASN A 203 1.65 -14.62 2.31
N LEU A 204 1.04 -14.59 3.51
CA LEU A 204 1.45 -13.89 4.72
C LEU A 204 2.97 -13.77 4.87
#